data_AF-A0A822ACZ6-F1
#
_entry.id   AF-A0A822ACZ6-F1
#
_cell.length_a   1.000
_cell.length_b   1.000
_cell.length_c   1.000
_cell.angle_alpha   90.00
_cell.angle_beta   90.00
_cell.angle_gamma   90.00
#
_symmetry.space_group_name_H-M   'P 1'
#
loop_
_entity.id
_entity.type
_entity.pdbx_description
1 polymer ?
#
loop_
_entity_poly.entity_id
_entity_poly.type
_entity_poly.pdbx_seq_one_letter_code
_entity_poly.pdbx_strand_id
1 'polypeptide(L)'
;MTEQRPSEVPPRSTGNITQRETKSRIPIRISGIILSSSEITGLTTSSSLSSSFVGKRKTSTDKISKIPIRVIDRHRLSMLPKQNSAIENSTQIANDQKTHQSIDSGSDSSIKSTQKRNEVLKTYYDSFPNINDAINETSPDIQKAKQFTESILLNLPSGDIDDRNTLCHVLNKLLGYEDQKCLFYNSENGINLHDTSQNLADINSKDRPFVLKLSSSEGLENINNVQTEHDDLKFAQILTNIIEQKQTHPAIEDIIERLAKVHNVDKKRILIKHVYAGTFNVVYTVMDLPWRVIKSLKNLKRKLRKKFKEFLSLKIHPLLYRPSFDISYFDERGNKTFPSESQKFNIGPPGRTQLYITPSGWTRYGFKVLGKYKHDYWLHPFEHPKNWFRAFHGTGSAQSQDFGDKSQLFDTQYASVDALSSIFKTGFRPARAAAFGPGVYCSPNPKFPEVGYVRPVPLDTQQGEKSFICMLQVAVNPDGVQFPTNDIWVVPDPKDIRPYGILIKEV
;
A
#
# COMPACT_ATOMS: atom_id res chain seq x y z
N MET A 1 -59.95 14.27 -49.91
CA MET A 1 -61.05 15.25 -49.89
C MET A 1 -60.52 16.44 -49.10
N THR A 2 -59.97 17.42 -49.83
CA THR A 2 -60.59 18.74 -50.04
C THR A 2 -60.68 19.52 -48.72
N GLU A 3 -59.61 20.22 -48.31
CA GLU A 3 -59.19 21.56 -48.78
C GLU A 3 -59.98 22.71 -48.15
N GLN A 4 -59.31 23.59 -47.39
CA GLN A 4 -59.16 25.01 -47.76
C GLN A 4 -58.17 25.77 -46.82
N ARG A 5 -57.13 26.32 -47.45
CA ARG A 5 -56.48 27.62 -47.17
C ARG A 5 -56.88 28.56 -48.36
N PRO A 6 -56.56 29.88 -48.41
CA PRO A 6 -55.53 30.63 -47.68
C PRO A 6 -55.92 32.05 -47.20
N SER A 7 -54.96 32.77 -46.59
CA SER A 7 -54.81 34.24 -46.73
C SER A 7 -53.40 34.70 -46.33
N GLU A 8 -52.88 35.72 -47.02
CA GLU A 8 -51.50 36.26 -46.97
C GLU A 8 -51.52 37.69 -47.58
N VAL A 9 -50.48 38.54 -47.62
CA VAL A 9 -49.01 38.36 -47.49
C VAL A 9 -48.44 39.44 -46.49
N PRO A 10 -47.21 40.05 -46.55
CA PRO A 10 -46.65 40.92 -45.48
C PRO A 10 -46.55 42.41 -45.98
N PRO A 11 -45.55 43.27 -45.65
CA PRO A 11 -44.57 43.37 -44.54
C PRO A 11 -44.45 44.79 -43.91
N ARG A 12 -43.51 44.99 -42.96
CA ARG A 12 -42.76 46.27 -42.84
C ARG A 12 -41.37 46.06 -42.24
N SER A 13 -40.43 46.94 -42.60
CA SER A 13 -39.00 46.86 -42.28
C SER A 13 -38.48 48.16 -41.66
N THR A 14 -37.28 48.07 -41.05
CA THR A 14 -36.14 49.03 -40.99
C THR A 14 -35.51 49.05 -39.58
N GLY A 15 -34.17 49.12 -39.52
CA GLY A 15 -33.46 49.16 -38.23
C GLY A 15 -31.98 48.74 -38.24
N ASN A 16 -31.16 49.28 -39.16
CA ASN A 16 -29.70 49.07 -39.11
C ASN A 16 -29.04 50.00 -38.07
N ILE A 17 -28.23 49.46 -37.16
CA ILE A 17 -27.12 50.18 -36.51
C ILE A 17 -25.87 49.27 -36.56
N THR A 18 -24.70 49.90 -36.71
CA THR A 18 -23.45 49.27 -37.18
C THR A 18 -22.32 49.40 -36.15
N GLN A 19 -21.22 48.64 -36.35
CA GLN A 19 -19.95 48.69 -35.63
C GLN A 19 -19.96 47.99 -34.24
N ARG A 20 -18.83 47.48 -33.72
CA ARG A 20 -17.42 47.61 -34.17
C ARG A 20 -16.60 46.35 -33.86
N GLU A 21 -15.62 46.01 -34.70
CA GLU A 21 -14.55 45.06 -34.31
C GLU A 21 -13.53 45.74 -33.38
N THR A 22 -13.02 45.01 -32.39
CA THR A 22 -11.67 45.21 -31.84
C THR A 22 -11.00 43.88 -31.50
N LYS A 23 -10.12 43.41 -32.39
CA LYS A 23 -9.15 42.36 -32.06
C LYS A 23 -8.03 42.98 -31.21
N SER A 24 -7.70 42.40 -30.06
CA SER A 24 -6.47 42.72 -29.34
C SER A 24 -5.77 41.43 -28.89
N ARG A 25 -4.54 41.22 -29.40
CA ARG A 25 -3.58 40.25 -28.89
C ARG A 25 -2.41 41.03 -28.32
N ILE A 26 -2.14 40.92 -27.03
CA ILE A 26 -0.86 41.33 -26.44
C ILE A 26 -0.38 40.19 -25.53
N PRO A 27 0.86 39.67 -25.72
CA PRO A 27 1.41 38.64 -24.85
C PRO A 27 2.04 39.26 -23.60
N ILE A 28 1.90 38.60 -22.44
CA ILE A 28 2.68 38.92 -21.25
C ILE A 28 3.96 38.08 -21.28
N ARG A 29 5.12 38.75 -21.27
CA ARG A 29 6.44 38.11 -21.14
C ARG A 29 6.73 37.75 -19.69
N ILE A 30 7.52 36.69 -19.51
CA ILE A 30 8.22 36.41 -18.26
C ILE A 30 9.44 37.32 -18.16
N SER A 31 9.59 38.01 -17.03
CA SER A 31 10.85 38.55 -16.50
C SER A 31 10.79 38.44 -14.98
N GLY A 32 11.81 37.83 -14.36
CA GLY A 32 11.92 37.74 -12.90
C GLY A 32 12.81 38.85 -12.31
N ILE A 33 12.70 39.08 -11.00
CA ILE A 33 13.64 39.89 -10.22
C ILE A 33 14.00 39.10 -8.95
N ILE A 34 15.28 39.16 -8.57
CA ILE A 34 15.84 38.60 -7.34
C ILE A 34 16.18 39.78 -6.41
N LEU A 35 15.63 39.79 -5.20
CA LEU A 35 16.11 40.52 -4.02
C LEU A 35 15.75 39.64 -2.80
N SER A 36 16.67 39.06 -2.01
CA SER A 36 17.82 39.58 -1.25
C SER A 36 17.46 40.07 0.15
N SER A 37 17.69 39.18 1.14
CA SER A 37 18.24 39.46 2.47
C SER A 37 17.89 40.75 3.22
N SER A 38 17.33 40.58 4.43
CA SER A 38 17.71 41.39 5.60
C SER A 38 17.71 40.54 6.87
N GLU A 39 18.90 40.36 7.47
CA GLU A 39 19.04 39.91 8.86
C GLU A 39 18.85 41.12 9.79
N ILE A 40 18.18 40.95 10.94
CA ILE A 40 18.46 41.76 12.14
C ILE A 40 18.41 40.83 13.37
N THR A 41 19.35 41.04 14.30
CA THR A 41 19.42 40.43 15.63
C THR A 41 18.17 40.74 16.48
N GLY A 42 17.74 39.96 17.46
CA GLY A 42 18.48 39.02 18.30
C GLY A 42 18.78 39.67 19.66
N LEU A 43 18.11 39.22 20.73
CA LEU A 43 18.47 39.54 22.12
C LEU A 43 17.81 38.56 23.10
N THR A 44 18.50 38.31 24.22
CA THR A 44 18.07 37.42 25.31
C THR A 44 17.35 38.17 26.42
N THR A 45 16.33 37.55 27.02
CA THR A 45 16.08 37.70 28.47
C THR A 45 15.55 36.40 29.06
N SER A 46 16.03 36.09 30.26
CA SER A 46 15.53 35.02 31.11
C SER A 46 14.46 35.55 32.07
N SER A 47 13.41 34.78 32.35
CA SER A 47 12.71 34.86 33.62
C SER A 47 12.18 33.49 34.06
N SER A 48 12.53 33.12 35.29
CA SER A 48 11.94 31.99 35.99
C SER A 48 10.68 32.46 36.72
N LEU A 49 9.56 31.73 36.59
CA LEU A 49 8.47 31.84 37.55
C LEU A 49 7.90 30.47 37.89
N SER A 50 7.93 30.14 39.18
CA SER A 50 7.32 28.96 39.76
C SER A 50 5.85 29.22 40.08
N SER A 51 4.97 28.26 39.79
CA SER A 51 3.77 28.05 40.60
C SER A 51 3.40 26.58 40.68
N SER A 52 3.17 26.11 41.90
CA SER A 52 2.66 24.77 42.19
C SER A 52 1.13 24.80 42.19
N PHE A 53 0.49 23.78 41.61
CA PHE A 53 -0.96 23.59 41.78
C PHE A 53 -1.30 22.13 42.09
N VAL A 54 -1.87 21.91 43.28
CA VAL A 54 -2.26 20.58 43.78
C VAL A 54 -3.75 20.35 43.49
N GLY A 55 -4.05 19.69 42.37
CA GLY A 55 -5.41 19.34 41.97
C GLY A 55 -5.85 17.94 42.45
N LYS A 56 -6.73 17.88 43.46
CA LYS A 56 -7.29 16.61 43.96
C LYS A 56 -8.21 15.96 42.92
N ARG A 57 -7.87 14.77 42.41
CA ARG A 57 -8.83 13.93 41.67
C ARG A 57 -9.85 13.31 42.63
N LYS A 58 -11.14 13.58 42.41
CA LYS A 58 -12.23 12.71 42.89
C LYS A 58 -12.43 11.59 41.87
N THR A 59 -12.55 10.35 42.34
CA THR A 59 -13.09 9.24 41.54
C THR A 59 -14.61 9.31 41.53
N SER A 60 -15.22 9.02 40.38
CA SER A 60 -16.67 8.83 40.23
C SER A 60 -16.88 7.53 39.47
N THR A 61 -17.73 6.65 39.99
CA THR A 61 -17.98 5.31 39.46
C THR A 61 -19.19 5.26 38.54
N ASP A 62 -19.10 4.34 37.57
CA ASP A 62 -20.15 3.52 36.97
C ASP A 62 -21.52 4.12 36.62
N LYS A 63 -21.81 4.09 35.31
CA LYS A 63 -23.05 3.52 34.76
C LYS A 63 -22.90 3.23 33.25
N ILE A 64 -22.55 1.99 32.91
CA ILE A 64 -22.62 1.51 31.52
C ILE A 64 -23.98 0.85 31.29
N SER A 65 -24.76 1.42 30.38
CA SER A 65 -26.03 0.84 29.92
C SER A 65 -25.80 -0.32 28.96
N LYS A 66 -26.61 -1.39 29.08
CA LYS A 66 -26.55 -2.55 28.18
C LYS A 66 -27.35 -2.26 26.90
N ILE A 67 -26.70 -2.33 25.75
CA ILE A 67 -27.36 -2.32 24.43
C ILE A 67 -27.50 -3.79 23.96
N PRO A 68 -28.68 -4.23 23.51
CA PRO A 68 -28.88 -5.61 23.06
C PRO A 68 -28.30 -5.83 21.66
N ILE A 69 -27.40 -6.81 21.53
CA ILE A 69 -26.88 -7.25 20.23
C ILE A 69 -27.94 -8.15 19.56
N ARG A 70 -28.43 -7.76 18.38
CA ARG A 70 -29.21 -8.66 17.52
C ARG A 70 -28.29 -9.72 16.91
N VAL A 71 -28.55 -10.99 17.22
CA VAL A 71 -28.00 -12.12 16.47
C VAL A 71 -28.69 -12.16 15.10
N ILE A 72 -27.91 -12.39 14.04
CA ILE A 72 -28.44 -12.65 12.69
C ILE A 72 -28.05 -14.09 12.33
N ASP A 73 -29.05 -14.97 12.27
CA ASP A 73 -28.84 -16.35 11.84
C ASP A 73 -28.37 -16.44 10.39
N ARG A 74 -27.38 -17.28 10.14
CA ARG A 74 -26.97 -17.70 8.79
C ARG A 74 -27.31 -19.17 8.60
N HIS A 75 -28.44 -19.43 7.96
CA HIS A 75 -28.87 -20.79 7.64
C HIS A 75 -27.86 -21.50 6.73
N ARG A 76 -27.62 -22.79 7.02
CA ARG A 76 -26.90 -23.72 6.14
C ARG A 76 -27.59 -23.82 4.78
N LEU A 77 -26.81 -23.80 3.71
CA LEU A 77 -27.10 -24.57 2.50
C LEU A 77 -25.87 -25.41 2.15
N SER A 78 -26.07 -26.72 2.15
CA SER A 78 -25.05 -27.72 1.86
C SER A 78 -25.57 -28.68 0.81
N MET A 79 -24.93 -28.75 -0.36
CA MET A 79 -24.90 -29.94 -1.20
C MET A 79 -23.56 -30.03 -1.95
N LEU A 80 -23.00 -31.22 -1.98
CA LEU A 80 -21.86 -31.63 -2.81
C LEU A 80 -22.20 -33.02 -3.38
N PRO A 81 -22.16 -33.23 -4.69
CA PRO A 81 -21.98 -34.56 -5.27
C PRO A 81 -20.50 -34.96 -5.14
N LYS A 82 -20.23 -36.21 -4.74
CA LYS A 82 -18.91 -36.82 -4.91
C LYS A 82 -18.75 -37.25 -6.36
N GLN A 83 -17.54 -37.19 -6.90
CA GLN A 83 -17.13 -38.10 -7.97
C GLN A 83 -15.79 -38.74 -7.59
N ASN A 84 -15.77 -40.07 -7.64
CA ASN A 84 -14.56 -40.87 -7.57
C ASN A 84 -14.15 -41.19 -9.01
N SER A 85 -12.84 -41.17 -9.29
CA SER A 85 -12.24 -42.07 -10.28
C SER A 85 -10.81 -42.37 -9.86
N ALA A 86 -10.52 -43.66 -9.67
CA ALA A 86 -9.15 -44.15 -9.53
C ALA A 86 -8.68 -44.63 -10.89
N ILE A 87 -7.41 -44.40 -11.22
CA ILE A 87 -6.69 -45.10 -12.28
C ILE A 87 -5.35 -45.49 -11.71
N GLU A 88 -5.12 -46.79 -11.58
CA GLU A 88 -3.80 -47.36 -11.32
C GLU A 88 -3.13 -47.76 -12.65
N ASN A 89 -1.80 -47.84 -12.62
CA ASN A 89 -0.85 -48.61 -13.44
C ASN A 89 0.38 -47.73 -13.78
N SER A 90 1.64 -48.15 -13.57
CA SER A 90 2.30 -49.43 -13.94
C SER A 90 2.44 -49.56 -15.47
N THR A 91 3.60 -49.76 -16.08
CA THR A 91 5.00 -49.93 -15.62
C THR A 91 5.92 -49.62 -16.80
N GLN A 92 7.15 -49.12 -16.60
CA GLN A 92 8.38 -49.75 -17.13
C GLN A 92 9.66 -48.94 -16.89
N ILE A 93 10.74 -49.69 -16.73
CA ILE A 93 12.13 -49.22 -16.69
C ILE A 93 12.74 -49.54 -18.06
N ALA A 94 13.42 -48.56 -18.65
CA ALA A 94 14.36 -48.79 -19.75
C ALA A 94 15.64 -48.01 -19.45
N ASN A 95 16.77 -48.72 -19.41
CA ASN A 95 18.08 -48.07 -19.42
C ASN A 95 18.37 -47.59 -20.84
N ASP A 96 19.05 -46.46 -20.98
CA ASP A 96 19.98 -46.31 -22.10
C ASP A 96 21.22 -45.52 -21.69
N GLN A 97 22.40 -46.12 -21.90
CA GLN A 97 23.69 -45.51 -21.60
C GLN A 97 24.33 -45.01 -22.89
N LYS A 98 24.22 -43.70 -23.17
CA LYS A 98 25.14 -43.00 -24.07
C LYS A 98 25.02 -41.48 -23.98
N THR A 99 26.15 -40.83 -23.66
CA THR A 99 26.79 -39.74 -24.42
C THR A 99 27.56 -38.82 -23.45
N HIS A 100 28.83 -39.13 -23.21
CA HIS A 100 29.77 -38.17 -22.62
C HIS A 100 30.33 -37.28 -23.74
N GLN A 101 29.78 -36.07 -23.91
CA GLN A 101 30.48 -34.96 -24.58
C GLN A 101 29.80 -33.61 -24.31
N SER A 102 30.61 -32.55 -24.26
CA SER A 102 30.23 -31.12 -24.14
C SER A 102 29.18 -30.75 -23.07
N ILE A 103 29.62 -30.56 -21.82
CA ILE A 103 28.93 -29.73 -20.82
C ILE A 103 29.90 -28.67 -20.29
N ASP A 104 29.95 -27.49 -20.92
CA ASP A 104 30.67 -26.33 -20.36
C ASP A 104 30.14 -24.94 -20.80
N SER A 105 29.05 -24.89 -21.59
CA SER A 105 28.43 -23.63 -22.03
C SER A 105 27.17 -23.24 -21.25
N GLY A 106 26.65 -24.13 -20.38
CA GLY A 106 25.43 -23.91 -19.58
C GLY A 106 25.67 -23.30 -18.19
N SER A 107 26.91 -23.28 -17.71
CA SER A 107 27.32 -22.74 -16.42
C SER A 107 27.15 -21.21 -16.36
N ASP A 108 27.66 -20.54 -17.39
CA ASP A 108 27.87 -19.09 -17.43
C ASP A 108 26.56 -18.28 -17.53
N SER A 109 25.54 -18.82 -18.20
CA SER A 109 24.20 -18.21 -18.29
C SER A 109 23.43 -18.30 -16.96
N SER A 110 23.55 -19.43 -16.25
CA SER A 110 22.99 -19.64 -14.92
C SER A 110 23.57 -18.65 -13.90
N ILE A 111 24.90 -18.53 -13.86
CA ILE A 111 25.62 -17.62 -12.97
C ILE A 111 25.17 -16.17 -13.17
N LYS A 112 25.12 -15.69 -14.41
CA LYS A 112 24.69 -14.32 -14.76
C LYS A 112 23.23 -14.04 -14.35
N SER A 113 22.34 -15.03 -14.48
CA SER A 113 20.95 -14.89 -14.02
C SER A 113 20.85 -14.74 -12.49
N THR A 114 21.67 -15.49 -11.75
CA THR A 114 21.72 -15.50 -10.29
C THR A 114 22.36 -14.23 -9.72
N GLN A 115 23.43 -13.73 -10.35
CA GLN A 115 24.04 -12.43 -10.01
C GLN A 115 23.02 -11.29 -10.15
N LYS A 116 22.35 -11.18 -11.30
CA LYS A 116 21.30 -10.17 -11.54
C LYS A 116 20.16 -10.26 -10.53
N ARG A 117 19.78 -11.47 -10.12
CA ARG A 117 18.78 -11.69 -9.06
C ARG A 117 19.27 -11.18 -7.71
N ASN A 118 20.51 -11.49 -7.33
CA ASN A 118 21.13 -11.00 -6.10
C ASN A 118 21.27 -9.48 -6.07
N GLU A 119 21.59 -8.83 -7.19
CA GLU A 119 21.63 -7.36 -7.30
C GLU A 119 20.26 -6.70 -7.05
N VAL A 120 19.19 -7.28 -7.60
CA VAL A 120 17.81 -6.80 -7.36
C VAL A 120 17.40 -7.00 -5.90
N LEU A 121 17.63 -8.19 -5.33
CA LEU A 121 17.34 -8.46 -3.91
C LEU A 121 18.17 -7.54 -2.99
N LYS A 122 19.46 -7.37 -3.28
CA LYS A 122 20.36 -6.48 -2.54
C LYS A 122 19.87 -5.04 -2.59
N THR A 123 19.56 -4.51 -3.78
CA THR A 123 19.09 -3.13 -3.95
C THR A 123 17.79 -2.87 -3.17
N TYR A 124 16.86 -3.81 -3.23
CA TYR A 124 15.59 -3.76 -2.48
C TYR A 124 15.81 -3.84 -0.96
N TYR A 125 16.49 -4.87 -0.46
CA TYR A 125 16.68 -5.07 0.98
C TYR A 125 17.69 -4.11 1.60
N ASP A 126 18.65 -3.56 0.84
CA ASP A 126 19.53 -2.50 1.34
C ASP A 126 18.81 -1.15 1.50
N SER A 127 17.67 -0.92 0.81
CA SER A 127 16.90 0.34 0.98
C SER A 127 16.18 0.44 2.33
N PHE A 128 16.05 -0.68 3.06
CA PHE A 128 15.33 -0.76 4.34
C PHE A 128 16.05 0.04 5.43
N PRO A 129 15.31 0.75 6.32
CA PRO A 129 15.91 1.46 7.44
C PRO A 129 16.60 0.50 8.42
N ASN A 130 17.70 0.95 9.03
CA ASN A 130 18.31 0.25 10.16
C ASN A 130 17.34 0.23 11.34
N ILE A 131 17.32 -0.88 12.09
CA ILE A 131 16.47 -1.00 13.27
C ILE A 131 16.73 0.12 14.30
N ASN A 132 17.98 0.61 14.39
CA ASN A 132 18.33 1.71 15.29
C ASN A 132 17.73 3.05 14.83
N ASP A 133 17.85 3.39 13.56
CA ASP A 133 17.49 4.71 13.03
C ASP A 133 15.96 4.85 12.92
N ALA A 134 15.29 3.71 12.69
CA ALA A 134 13.88 3.53 12.96
C ALA A 134 13.54 3.82 14.45
N ILE A 135 14.00 2.97 15.37
CA ILE A 135 13.60 3.01 16.80
C ILE A 135 13.93 4.31 17.52
N ASN A 136 15.09 4.89 17.23
CA ASN A 136 15.58 6.12 17.88
C ASN A 136 15.15 7.38 17.13
N GLU A 137 14.56 7.24 15.94
CA GLU A 137 14.02 8.33 15.13
C GLU A 137 15.08 9.38 14.70
N THR A 138 16.36 8.98 14.70
CA THR A 138 17.53 9.86 14.56
C THR A 138 17.78 10.37 13.13
N SER A 139 17.01 9.92 12.13
CA SER A 139 17.10 10.48 10.78
C SER A 139 16.52 11.91 10.74
N PRO A 140 17.23 12.90 10.14
CA PRO A 140 16.70 14.25 9.96
C PRO A 140 15.36 14.27 9.21
N ASP A 141 15.17 13.38 8.23
CA ASP A 141 13.94 13.29 7.44
C ASP A 141 12.76 12.73 8.24
N ILE A 142 13.04 11.85 9.21
CA ILE A 142 12.06 11.41 10.20
C ILE A 142 11.59 12.60 11.06
N GLN A 143 12.50 13.48 11.48
CA GLN A 143 12.16 14.65 12.29
C GLN A 143 11.39 15.71 11.48
N LYS A 144 11.78 15.99 10.23
CA LYS A 144 11.01 16.83 9.30
C LYS A 144 9.59 16.30 9.10
N ALA A 145 9.44 15.01 8.85
CA ALA A 145 8.13 14.37 8.67
C ALA A 145 7.27 14.43 9.95
N LYS A 146 7.88 14.31 11.14
CA LYS A 146 7.18 14.53 12.41
C LYS A 146 6.67 15.96 12.55
N GLN A 147 7.54 16.95 12.40
CA GLN A 147 7.17 18.37 12.48
C GLN A 147 6.07 18.73 11.48
N PHE A 148 6.15 18.19 10.25
CA PHE A 148 5.11 18.38 9.24
C PHE A 148 3.79 17.69 9.62
N THR A 149 3.83 16.44 10.10
CA THR A 149 2.65 15.73 10.63
C THR A 149 2.02 16.46 11.81
N GLU A 150 2.83 17.01 12.70
CA GLU A 150 2.39 17.78 13.86
C GLU A 150 1.77 19.11 13.44
N SER A 151 2.32 19.82 12.44
CA SER A 151 1.73 21.07 11.93
C SER A 151 0.34 20.88 11.28
N ILE A 152 0.10 19.72 10.66
CA ILE A 152 -1.23 19.32 10.15
C ILE A 152 -2.17 19.03 11.35
N LEU A 153 -1.74 18.17 12.27
CA LEU A 153 -2.58 17.62 13.34
C LEU A 153 -2.61 18.47 14.63
N LEU A 154 -2.12 19.70 14.59
CA LEU A 154 -2.12 20.64 15.72
C LEU A 154 -3.50 21.26 15.94
N ASN A 155 -4.24 21.51 14.86
CA ASN A 155 -5.55 22.15 14.86
C ASN A 155 -6.60 21.13 14.42
N LEU A 156 -7.80 21.19 15.01
CA LEU A 156 -8.93 20.40 14.53
C LEU A 156 -9.19 20.68 13.03
N PRO A 157 -9.53 19.65 12.23
CA PRO A 157 -9.91 19.84 10.84
C PRO A 157 -11.20 20.67 10.74
N SER A 158 -11.41 21.33 9.60
CA SER A 158 -12.66 22.09 9.36
C SER A 158 -13.90 21.21 9.45
N GLY A 159 -13.77 19.93 9.08
CA GLY A 159 -14.90 19.02 8.89
C GLY A 159 -15.54 19.13 7.51
N ASP A 160 -14.98 19.93 6.60
CA ASP A 160 -15.35 19.94 5.18
C ASP A 160 -14.64 18.79 4.44
N ILE A 161 -15.35 18.09 3.56
CA ILE A 161 -14.78 17.01 2.72
C ILE A 161 -13.89 17.54 1.59
N ASP A 162 -14.04 18.80 1.20
CA ASP A 162 -13.18 19.47 0.20
C ASP A 162 -11.92 20.11 0.83
N ASP A 163 -11.79 20.09 2.17
CA ASP A 163 -10.57 20.49 2.88
C ASP A 163 -9.55 19.33 3.01
N ARG A 164 -8.39 19.53 2.39
CA ARG A 164 -7.24 18.60 2.43
C ARG A 164 -6.75 18.31 3.87
N ASN A 165 -6.95 19.21 4.83
CA ASN A 165 -6.63 18.96 6.23
C ASN A 165 -7.59 17.94 6.87
N THR A 166 -8.89 18.00 6.54
CA THR A 166 -9.87 16.97 6.93
C THR A 166 -9.49 15.61 6.35
N LEU A 167 -9.10 15.54 5.08
CA LEU A 167 -8.58 14.29 4.49
C LEU A 167 -7.35 13.77 5.25
N CYS A 168 -6.38 14.63 5.57
CA CYS A 168 -5.20 14.22 6.33
C CYS A 168 -5.55 13.70 7.73
N HIS A 169 -6.55 14.28 8.42
CA HIS A 169 -7.03 13.76 9.70
C HIS A 169 -7.71 12.39 9.57
N VAL A 170 -8.57 12.20 8.55
CA VAL A 170 -9.22 10.91 8.26
C VAL A 170 -8.18 9.85 7.91
N LEU A 171 -7.20 10.17 7.07
CA LEU A 171 -6.06 9.30 6.75
C LEU A 171 -5.22 9.01 8.00
N ASN A 172 -4.99 9.97 8.89
CA ASN A 172 -4.22 9.72 10.10
C ASN A 172 -4.89 8.68 11.02
N LYS A 173 -6.23 8.72 11.11
CA LYS A 173 -7.03 7.80 11.93
C LYS A 173 -7.33 6.46 11.24
N LEU A 174 -7.27 6.39 9.90
CA LEU A 174 -7.35 5.15 9.12
C LEU A 174 -6.02 4.38 9.02
N LEU A 175 -4.91 5.11 8.95
CA LEU A 175 -3.56 4.57 8.74
C LEU A 175 -2.75 4.44 10.04
N GLY A 176 -3.11 5.19 11.09
CA GLY A 176 -2.54 5.05 12.43
C GLY A 176 -3.10 3.87 13.22
N TYR A 177 -2.44 3.53 14.33
CA TYR A 177 -2.80 2.38 15.18
C TYR A 177 -2.42 2.60 16.66
N GLU A 178 -3.36 2.43 17.59
CA GLU A 178 -3.20 2.74 19.03
C GLU A 178 -2.49 4.10 19.25
N ASP A 179 -1.33 4.13 19.91
CA ASP A 179 -0.53 5.35 20.16
C ASP A 179 0.10 5.95 18.88
N GLN A 180 0.12 5.21 17.77
CA GLN A 180 0.98 5.49 16.62
C GLN A 180 0.24 6.19 15.48
N LYS A 181 0.45 7.52 15.38
CA LYS A 181 0.04 8.35 14.24
C LYS A 181 0.76 7.92 12.95
N CYS A 182 0.06 7.97 11.82
CA CYS A 182 0.68 7.92 10.49
C CYS A 182 1.50 9.20 10.23
N LEU A 183 2.74 9.07 9.78
CA LEU A 183 3.54 10.24 9.41
C LEU A 183 3.26 10.68 7.97
N PHE A 184 2.90 11.96 7.82
CA PHE A 184 2.87 12.65 6.55
C PHE A 184 4.25 13.19 6.20
N TYR A 185 4.61 13.11 4.93
CA TYR A 185 5.81 13.73 4.36
C TYR A 185 5.53 14.16 2.93
N ASN A 186 6.43 14.96 2.36
CA ASN A 186 6.41 15.33 0.94
C ASN A 186 7.79 14.98 0.35
N SER A 187 7.85 14.01 -0.56
CA SER A 187 9.11 13.61 -1.22
C SER A 187 9.64 14.64 -2.22
N GLU A 188 8.81 15.56 -2.73
CA GLU A 188 9.23 16.68 -3.58
C GLU A 188 10.10 17.69 -2.79
N ASN A 189 9.94 17.74 -1.47
CA ASN A 189 10.81 18.49 -0.56
C ASN A 189 12.09 17.70 -0.19
N GLY A 190 12.41 16.63 -0.92
CA GLY A 190 13.59 15.78 -0.71
C GLY A 190 13.53 14.87 0.52
N ILE A 191 12.37 14.75 1.19
CA ILE A 191 12.21 13.93 2.40
C ILE A 191 12.06 12.45 2.00
N ASN A 192 13.02 11.60 2.40
CA ASN A 192 12.98 10.17 2.14
C ASN A 192 12.84 9.37 3.46
N LEU A 193 11.67 8.75 3.66
CA LEU A 193 11.40 7.88 4.81
C LEU A 193 11.76 6.40 4.58
N HIS A 194 12.55 6.09 3.54
CA HIS A 194 12.95 4.74 3.16
C HIS A 194 11.77 3.78 2.93
N ASP A 195 10.67 4.30 2.36
CA ASP A 195 9.43 3.55 2.20
C ASP A 195 9.56 2.48 1.10
N THR A 196 9.45 1.20 1.47
CA THR A 196 9.77 0.05 0.60
C THR A 196 8.84 -0.07 -0.59
N SER A 197 7.65 0.53 -0.50
CA SER A 197 6.63 0.56 -1.53
C SER A 197 7.01 1.32 -2.81
N GLN A 198 8.22 1.91 -2.89
CA GLN A 198 8.80 2.31 -4.18
C GLN A 198 9.28 1.13 -5.05
N ASN A 199 9.37 -0.09 -4.49
CA ASN A 199 9.92 -1.27 -5.17
C ASN A 199 8.87 -2.37 -5.42
N LEU A 200 8.89 -2.91 -6.65
CA LEU A 200 7.97 -3.95 -7.16
C LEU A 200 8.01 -5.32 -6.41
N ALA A 201 8.93 -5.52 -5.47
CA ALA A 201 9.14 -6.80 -4.79
C ALA A 201 8.10 -7.11 -3.70
N ASP A 202 7.46 -6.09 -3.09
CA ASP A 202 6.49 -6.28 -1.99
C ASP A 202 5.14 -6.90 -2.46
N ILE A 203 4.96 -7.17 -3.76
CA ILE A 203 3.77 -7.82 -4.34
C ILE A 203 3.50 -9.21 -3.71
N ASN A 204 4.55 -9.97 -3.36
CA ASN A 204 4.44 -11.30 -2.74
C ASN A 204 4.73 -11.33 -1.24
N SER A 205 5.06 -10.18 -0.64
CA SER A 205 5.53 -10.03 0.74
C SER A 205 4.35 -9.86 1.72
N LYS A 206 3.81 -10.98 2.20
CA LYS A 206 2.87 -11.01 3.34
C LYS A 206 3.60 -10.84 4.66
N ASP A 207 4.77 -11.46 4.73
CA ASP A 207 5.61 -11.53 5.91
C ASP A 207 6.58 -10.34 5.90
N ARG A 208 6.22 -9.24 6.58
CA ARG A 208 7.00 -8.00 6.69
C ARG A 208 8.42 -8.33 7.22
N PRO A 209 9.51 -8.24 6.41
CA PRO A 209 10.77 -8.92 6.78
C PRO A 209 11.77 -8.07 7.57
N PHE A 210 12.69 -8.78 8.22
CA PHE A 210 13.95 -8.27 8.74
C PHE A 210 15.11 -8.73 7.83
N VAL A 211 16.18 -7.95 7.80
CA VAL A 211 17.42 -8.29 7.11
C VAL A 211 18.55 -8.31 8.13
N LEU A 212 19.07 -9.49 8.45
CA LEU A 212 20.26 -9.68 9.28
C LEU A 212 21.50 -9.62 8.40
N LYS A 213 22.28 -8.55 8.53
CA LYS A 213 23.52 -8.32 7.79
C LYS A 213 24.72 -8.67 8.65
N LEU A 214 25.45 -9.70 8.26
CA LEU A 214 26.68 -10.16 8.89
C LEU A 214 27.93 -9.71 8.09
N SER A 215 29.11 -9.72 8.72
CA SER A 215 30.40 -9.51 8.03
C SER A 215 30.66 -10.65 7.04
N SER A 216 30.52 -11.89 7.51
CA SER A 216 30.62 -13.12 6.72
C SER A 216 29.66 -14.19 7.26
N SER A 217 29.67 -15.39 6.65
CA SER A 217 29.02 -16.59 7.19
C SER A 217 29.83 -17.34 8.26
N GLU A 218 30.99 -16.82 8.70
CA GLU A 218 31.85 -17.50 9.68
C GLU A 218 31.13 -17.75 11.02
N GLY A 219 31.38 -18.93 11.60
CA GLY A 219 30.81 -19.30 12.89
C GLY A 219 29.30 -19.59 12.86
N LEU A 220 28.70 -19.74 11.68
CA LEU A 220 27.48 -20.51 11.44
C LEU A 220 27.88 -21.98 11.26
N GLU A 221 27.17 -22.94 11.89
CA GLU A 221 27.44 -24.39 11.76
C GLU A 221 28.88 -24.86 12.09
N ASN A 222 29.71 -24.02 12.72
CA ASN A 222 31.17 -24.22 12.88
C ASN A 222 31.96 -24.15 11.55
N ILE A 223 31.47 -23.39 10.57
CA ILE A 223 32.27 -22.91 9.42
C ILE A 223 33.38 -22.02 9.99
N ASN A 224 34.57 -22.59 10.14
CA ASN A 224 35.71 -21.98 10.84
C ASN A 224 36.65 -21.18 9.91
N ASN A 225 36.40 -21.16 8.61
CA ASN A 225 37.20 -20.41 7.62
C ASN A 225 36.31 -20.04 6.42
N VAL A 226 35.85 -18.79 6.37
CA VAL A 226 35.36 -18.16 5.13
C VAL A 226 36.49 -17.27 4.64
N GLN A 227 37.17 -17.65 3.55
CA GLN A 227 38.40 -16.97 3.13
C GLN A 227 38.16 -15.80 2.18
N THR A 228 37.06 -15.80 1.43
CA THR A 228 36.74 -14.75 0.45
C THR A 228 35.24 -14.42 0.37
N GLU A 229 34.92 -13.23 -0.13
CA GLU A 229 33.53 -12.85 -0.50
C GLU A 229 32.92 -13.81 -1.55
N HIS A 230 33.76 -14.46 -2.36
CA HIS A 230 33.34 -15.44 -3.35
C HIS A 230 32.83 -16.75 -2.71
N ASP A 231 33.35 -17.10 -1.52
CA ASP A 231 32.87 -18.26 -0.75
C ASP A 231 31.53 -17.95 -0.09
N ASP A 232 31.37 -16.76 0.49
CA ASP A 232 30.07 -16.25 0.97
C ASP A 232 29.02 -16.18 -0.16
N LEU A 233 29.42 -15.78 -1.37
CA LEU A 233 28.54 -15.77 -2.54
C LEU A 233 28.06 -17.18 -2.92
N LYS A 234 28.98 -18.16 -2.99
CA LYS A 234 28.63 -19.57 -3.24
C LYS A 234 27.71 -20.10 -2.14
N PHE A 235 28.02 -19.85 -0.87
CA PHE A 235 27.24 -20.35 0.24
C PHE A 235 25.83 -19.73 0.30
N ALA A 236 25.71 -18.41 0.05
CA ALA A 236 24.41 -17.75 -0.08
C ALA A 236 23.56 -18.31 -1.23
N GLN A 237 24.18 -18.70 -2.35
CA GLN A 237 23.50 -19.38 -3.47
C GLN A 237 23.02 -20.79 -3.06
N ILE A 238 23.87 -21.59 -2.41
CA ILE A 238 23.51 -22.92 -1.89
C ILE A 238 22.32 -22.83 -0.93
N LEU A 239 22.37 -21.94 0.06
CA LEU A 239 21.29 -21.79 1.03
C LEU A 239 20.00 -21.29 0.39
N THR A 240 20.06 -20.37 -0.58
CA THR A 240 18.87 -19.90 -1.30
C THR A 240 18.23 -21.01 -2.13
N ASN A 241 19.01 -21.84 -2.84
CA ASN A 241 18.49 -23.00 -3.56
C ASN A 241 17.78 -24.00 -2.64
N ILE A 242 18.35 -24.25 -1.45
CA ILE A 242 17.78 -25.13 -0.42
C ILE A 242 16.46 -24.56 0.13
N ILE A 243 16.39 -23.26 0.40
CA ILE A 243 15.15 -22.59 0.86
C ILE A 243 14.05 -22.69 -0.20
N GLU A 244 14.39 -22.49 -1.48
CA GLU A 244 13.43 -22.58 -2.60
C GLU A 244 12.93 -24.01 -2.83
N GLN A 245 13.80 -25.00 -2.63
CA GLN A 245 13.44 -26.43 -2.64
C GLN A 245 12.78 -26.91 -1.33
N LYS A 246 12.62 -26.02 -0.33
CA LYS A 246 12.06 -26.30 1.01
C LYS A 246 12.80 -27.42 1.77
N GLN A 247 14.11 -27.53 1.54
CA GLN A 247 14.99 -28.49 2.20
C GLN A 247 15.60 -27.90 3.48
N THR A 248 16.18 -28.76 4.32
CA THR A 248 16.88 -28.39 5.55
C THR A 248 18.39 -28.34 5.33
N HIS A 249 19.07 -27.33 5.87
CA HIS A 249 20.54 -27.26 6.00
C HIS A 249 20.89 -26.88 7.45
N PRO A 250 21.92 -27.45 8.09
CA PRO A 250 22.09 -27.23 9.53
C PRO A 250 22.46 -25.77 9.88
N ALA A 251 23.16 -25.03 9.01
CA ALA A 251 23.33 -23.58 9.11
C ALA A 251 22.01 -22.80 9.10
N ILE A 252 21.00 -23.24 8.32
CA ILE A 252 19.65 -22.63 8.35
C ILE A 252 18.99 -22.89 9.71
N GLU A 253 19.09 -24.12 10.24
CA GLU A 253 18.57 -24.47 11.57
C GLU A 253 19.29 -23.72 12.71
N ASP A 254 20.59 -23.48 12.59
CA ASP A 254 21.40 -22.69 13.53
C ASP A 254 21.02 -21.21 13.49
N ILE A 255 20.86 -20.62 12.29
CA ILE A 255 20.31 -19.27 12.12
C ILE A 255 18.89 -19.18 12.74
N ILE A 256 18.00 -20.12 12.42
CA ILE A 256 16.64 -20.20 12.98
C ILE A 256 16.67 -20.28 14.51
N GLU A 257 17.52 -21.12 15.09
CA GLU A 257 17.65 -21.28 16.55
C GLU A 257 18.18 -20.01 17.23
N ARG A 258 19.21 -19.38 16.65
CA ARG A 258 19.75 -18.11 17.14
C ARG A 258 18.71 -17.00 17.07
N LEU A 259 17.97 -16.90 15.97
CA LEU A 259 16.89 -15.92 15.78
C LEU A 259 15.72 -16.17 16.73
N ALA A 260 15.29 -17.42 16.92
CA ALA A 260 14.22 -17.79 17.85
C ALA A 260 14.57 -17.37 19.30
N LYS A 261 15.81 -17.66 19.74
CA LYS A 261 16.35 -17.22 21.04
C LYS A 261 16.50 -15.70 21.16
N VAL A 262 16.77 -15.01 20.05
CA VAL A 262 16.84 -13.54 19.98
C VAL A 262 15.44 -12.92 20.13
N HIS A 263 14.44 -13.39 19.37
CA HIS A 263 13.08 -12.86 19.40
C HIS A 263 12.25 -13.35 20.60
N ASN A 264 12.70 -14.42 21.28
CA ASN A 264 11.96 -15.11 22.34
C ASN A 264 10.65 -15.72 21.82
N VAL A 265 10.76 -16.50 20.75
CA VAL A 265 9.67 -17.24 20.08
C VAL A 265 10.10 -18.69 19.83
N ASP A 266 9.14 -19.56 19.50
CA ASP A 266 9.43 -20.91 19.02
C ASP A 266 10.16 -20.89 17.65
N LYS A 267 11.00 -21.90 17.38
CA LYS A 267 11.72 -22.03 16.08
C LYS A 267 10.78 -21.93 14.88
N LYS A 268 9.60 -22.56 14.95
CA LYS A 268 8.60 -22.61 13.86
C LYS A 268 8.01 -21.25 13.50
N ARG A 269 8.21 -20.23 14.35
CA ARG A 269 7.81 -18.84 14.07
C ARG A 269 8.89 -18.03 13.36
N ILE A 270 10.11 -18.54 13.20
CA ILE A 270 11.13 -17.94 12.33
C ILE A 270 11.03 -18.60 10.95
N LEU A 271 10.90 -17.79 9.90
CA LEU A 271 10.92 -18.26 8.52
C LEU A 271 12.00 -17.49 7.75
N ILE A 272 13.04 -18.20 7.30
CA ILE A 272 14.04 -17.64 6.39
C ILE A 272 13.44 -17.57 4.99
N LYS A 273 13.67 -16.46 4.28
CA LYS A 273 13.12 -16.20 2.93
C LYS A 273 14.19 -16.36 1.86
N HIS A 274 15.32 -15.67 2.01
CA HIS A 274 16.43 -15.62 1.05
C HIS A 274 17.75 -15.36 1.77
N VAL A 275 18.88 -15.73 1.16
CA VAL A 275 20.24 -15.38 1.60
C VAL A 275 21.00 -14.79 0.42
N TYR A 276 21.65 -13.63 0.58
CA TYR A 276 22.40 -12.97 -0.50
C TYR A 276 23.68 -12.28 -0.01
N ALA A 277 24.65 -12.11 -0.92
CA ALA A 277 26.02 -11.68 -0.61
C ALA A 277 26.31 -10.17 -0.88
N GLY A 278 27.59 -9.78 -0.99
CA GLY A 278 28.08 -8.39 -0.86
C GLY A 278 28.39 -7.99 0.60
N THR A 279 27.88 -8.80 1.51
CA THR A 279 28.05 -9.01 2.96
C THR A 279 27.06 -10.16 3.23
N PHE A 280 27.28 -11.08 4.17
CA PHE A 280 26.33 -12.18 4.31
C PHE A 280 24.98 -11.72 4.90
N ASN A 281 23.94 -11.58 4.05
CA ASN A 281 22.62 -11.09 4.42
C ASN A 281 21.60 -12.23 4.49
N VAL A 282 20.93 -12.38 5.63
CA VAL A 282 19.82 -13.32 5.83
C VAL A 282 18.50 -12.53 5.92
N VAL A 283 17.60 -12.76 4.97
CA VAL A 283 16.25 -12.22 5.00
C VAL A 283 15.35 -13.20 5.75
N TYR A 284 14.71 -12.75 6.83
CA TYR A 284 13.85 -13.61 7.64
C TYR A 284 12.64 -12.85 8.19
N THR A 285 11.62 -13.60 8.58
CA THR A 285 10.35 -13.08 9.11
C THR A 285 10.00 -13.78 10.41
N VAL A 286 9.26 -13.09 11.28
CA VAL A 286 8.73 -13.66 12.53
C VAL A 286 7.21 -13.72 12.43
N MET A 287 6.65 -14.93 12.37
CA MET A 287 5.19 -15.13 12.27
C MET A 287 4.48 -14.55 13.48
N ASP A 288 3.30 -13.97 13.25
CA ASP A 288 2.39 -13.38 14.25
C ASP A 288 3.07 -12.41 15.24
N LEU A 289 4.11 -11.69 14.80
CA LEU A 289 4.88 -10.75 15.62
C LEU A 289 3.95 -9.62 16.13
N PRO A 290 3.58 -9.59 17.42
CA PRO A 290 2.60 -8.61 17.90
C PRO A 290 3.20 -7.21 17.88
N TRP A 291 2.39 -6.18 17.60
CA TRP A 291 2.87 -4.79 17.60
C TRP A 291 3.60 -4.42 18.90
N ARG A 292 3.18 -4.98 20.04
CA ARG A 292 3.81 -4.76 21.37
C ARG A 292 5.27 -5.23 21.42
N VAL A 293 5.67 -6.17 20.57
CA VAL A 293 7.06 -6.63 20.43
C VAL A 293 7.90 -5.61 19.64
N ILE A 294 7.31 -4.72 18.84
CA ILE A 294 8.00 -3.56 18.23
C ILE A 294 8.63 -2.69 19.33
N LYS A 295 7.89 -2.40 20.41
CA LYS A 295 8.42 -1.68 21.59
C LYS A 295 9.59 -2.42 22.26
N SER A 296 9.69 -3.76 22.13
CA SER A 296 10.82 -4.56 22.65
C SER A 296 12.07 -4.57 21.75
N LEU A 297 11.93 -4.20 20.46
CA LEU A 297 13.03 -4.22 19.48
C LEU A 297 14.23 -3.34 19.90
N LYS A 298 14.03 -2.38 20.80
CA LYS A 298 15.09 -1.60 21.48
C LYS A 298 16.24 -2.46 22.02
N ASN A 299 15.96 -3.71 22.41
CA ASN A 299 16.97 -4.65 22.88
C ASN A 299 17.52 -5.61 21.80
N LEU A 300 16.93 -5.66 20.61
CA LEU A 300 17.19 -6.72 19.63
C LEU A 300 18.63 -6.69 19.11
N LYS A 301 19.17 -5.50 18.79
CA LYS A 301 20.58 -5.32 18.39
C LYS A 301 21.57 -5.87 19.43
N ARG A 302 21.28 -5.70 20.73
CA ARG A 302 22.09 -6.22 21.84
C ARG A 302 21.98 -7.74 21.96
N LYS A 303 20.82 -8.33 21.68
CA LYS A 303 20.64 -9.79 21.63
C LYS A 303 21.33 -10.41 20.41
N LEU A 304 21.21 -9.79 19.24
CA LEU A 304 21.82 -10.25 17.98
C LEU A 304 23.35 -10.32 18.08
N ARG A 305 24.00 -9.25 18.55
CA ARG A 305 25.46 -9.24 18.85
C ARG A 305 25.93 -10.31 19.84
N LYS A 306 25.03 -10.89 20.65
CA LYS A 306 25.33 -12.00 21.58
C LYS A 306 25.08 -13.39 20.97
N LYS A 307 24.58 -13.49 19.74
CA LYS A 307 24.28 -14.76 19.04
C LYS A 307 24.93 -14.88 17.65
N PHE A 308 25.26 -13.75 17.04
CA PHE A 308 26.04 -13.67 15.82
C PHE A 308 27.25 -12.77 16.12
N LYS A 309 28.47 -13.33 16.09
CA LYS A 309 29.72 -12.57 16.28
C LYS A 309 29.82 -11.50 15.20
N GLU A 310 29.60 -11.92 13.96
CA GLU A 310 29.64 -11.14 12.73
C GLU A 310 28.51 -10.12 12.58
N PHE A 311 27.77 -9.78 13.63
CA PHE A 311 26.65 -8.84 13.53
C PHE A 311 27.12 -7.42 13.18
N LEU A 312 26.86 -7.00 11.93
CA LEU A 312 26.99 -5.61 11.51
C LEU A 312 25.71 -4.83 11.83
N SER A 313 24.57 -5.28 11.29
CA SER A 313 23.30 -4.55 11.40
C SER A 313 22.06 -5.43 11.23
N LEU A 314 20.92 -4.89 11.65
CA LEU A 314 19.61 -5.39 11.29
C LEU A 314 18.86 -4.27 10.59
N LYS A 315 18.31 -4.54 9.40
CA LYS A 315 17.32 -3.66 8.75
C LYS A 315 15.92 -4.22 8.98
N ILE A 316 14.92 -3.35 8.96
CA ILE A 316 13.52 -3.69 9.26
C ILE A 316 12.60 -3.12 8.18
N HIS A 317 11.58 -3.88 7.78
CA HIS A 317 10.56 -3.38 6.87
C HIS A 317 9.85 -2.15 7.45
N PRO A 318 9.67 -1.03 6.71
CA PRO A 318 9.07 0.19 7.23
C PRO A 318 7.70 -0.02 7.90
N LEU A 319 6.86 -0.90 7.35
CA LEU A 319 5.51 -1.19 7.90
C LEU A 319 5.54 -1.97 9.24
N LEU A 320 6.67 -2.58 9.62
CA LEU A 320 6.87 -3.10 10.99
C LEU A 320 7.20 -2.00 12.01
N TYR A 321 7.55 -0.80 11.56
CA TYR A 321 8.00 0.26 12.45
C TYR A 321 7.05 1.47 12.50
N ARG A 322 6.54 1.95 11.36
CA ARG A 322 5.50 3.00 11.35
C ARG A 322 4.68 3.02 10.04
N PRO A 323 3.40 3.42 10.12
CA PRO A 323 2.67 3.89 8.94
C PRO A 323 3.19 5.27 8.49
N SER A 324 3.29 5.46 7.18
CA SER A 324 3.56 6.76 6.56
C SER A 324 2.83 6.92 5.23
N PHE A 325 2.58 8.18 4.86
CA PHE A 325 1.90 8.55 3.62
C PHE A 325 2.55 9.79 3.00
N ASP A 326 2.84 9.72 1.71
CA ASP A 326 3.47 10.82 0.95
C ASP A 326 2.37 11.71 0.37
N ILE A 327 2.26 12.95 0.84
CA ILE A 327 1.20 13.86 0.43
C ILE A 327 1.43 14.45 -0.98
N SER A 328 2.62 14.29 -1.56
CA SER A 328 2.93 14.68 -2.95
C SER A 328 2.16 13.84 -3.98
N TYR A 329 1.58 12.73 -3.54
CA TYR A 329 0.81 11.83 -4.37
C TYR A 329 -0.58 12.35 -4.72
N PHE A 330 -1.03 13.44 -4.10
CA PHE A 330 -2.25 14.12 -4.51
C PHE A 330 -1.98 15.07 -5.68
N ASP A 331 -2.78 14.94 -6.73
CA ASP A 331 -2.75 15.79 -7.92
C ASP A 331 -4.09 16.50 -8.03
N GLU A 332 -4.09 17.80 -7.76
CA GLU A 332 -5.31 18.61 -7.61
C GLU A 332 -6.11 18.70 -8.91
N ARG A 333 -5.47 18.49 -10.07
CA ARG A 333 -6.13 18.36 -11.38
C ARG A 333 -7.05 17.14 -11.46
N GLY A 334 -6.82 16.15 -10.60
CA GLY A 334 -7.66 14.98 -10.42
C GLY A 334 -8.71 15.12 -9.32
N ASN A 335 -8.76 16.22 -8.56
CA ASN A 335 -9.79 16.40 -7.53
C ASN A 335 -11.19 16.54 -8.16
N LYS A 336 -12.23 16.06 -7.48
CA LYS A 336 -13.63 16.25 -7.89
C LYS A 336 -14.63 15.96 -6.77
N THR A 337 -15.37 16.98 -6.36
CA THR A 337 -16.64 16.87 -5.62
C THR A 337 -17.73 16.33 -6.56
N PHE A 338 -18.53 15.35 -6.12
CA PHE A 338 -19.62 14.78 -6.90
C PHE A 338 -20.99 15.18 -6.33
N PRO A 339 -21.98 15.53 -7.17
CA PRO A 339 -23.29 15.99 -6.73
C PRO A 339 -24.06 14.91 -5.95
N SER A 340 -25.08 15.30 -5.19
CA SER A 340 -25.90 14.41 -4.36
C SER A 340 -26.69 13.35 -5.16
N GLU A 341 -26.85 13.53 -6.47
CA GLU A 341 -27.54 12.60 -7.37
C GLU A 341 -26.56 11.70 -8.14
N SER A 342 -26.87 10.40 -8.23
CA SER A 342 -26.02 9.41 -8.92
C SER A 342 -26.33 9.37 -10.42
N GLN A 343 -25.37 9.77 -11.25
CA GLN A 343 -25.46 9.67 -12.71
C GLN A 343 -24.98 8.28 -13.19
N LYS A 344 -25.54 7.82 -14.33
CA LYS A 344 -25.23 6.53 -14.96
C LYS A 344 -24.53 6.73 -16.30
N PHE A 345 -23.45 5.99 -16.54
CA PHE A 345 -22.67 6.04 -17.78
C PHE A 345 -22.35 4.63 -18.28
N ASN A 346 -22.35 4.43 -19.60
CA ASN A 346 -21.70 3.27 -20.22
C ASN A 346 -20.25 3.65 -20.52
N ILE A 347 -19.30 2.86 -20.02
CA ILE A 347 -17.87 3.19 -20.03
C ILE A 347 -17.01 2.03 -20.52
N GLY A 348 -15.81 2.33 -21.01
CA GLY A 348 -14.88 1.36 -21.59
C GLY A 348 -14.72 1.54 -23.12
N PRO A 349 -14.13 0.55 -23.82
CA PRO A 349 -13.97 0.58 -25.27
C PRO A 349 -15.31 0.45 -26.03
N PRO A 350 -15.41 0.98 -27.26
CA PRO A 350 -16.53 0.72 -28.15
C PRO A 350 -16.82 -0.79 -28.30
N GLY A 351 -18.10 -1.17 -28.26
CA GLY A 351 -18.55 -2.57 -28.30
C GLY A 351 -18.25 -3.40 -27.05
N ARG A 352 -17.55 -2.86 -26.05
CA ARG A 352 -17.16 -3.55 -24.80
C ARG A 352 -17.38 -2.66 -23.59
N THR A 353 -18.57 -2.08 -23.49
CA THR A 353 -18.93 -1.14 -22.42
C THR A 353 -19.53 -1.82 -21.20
N GLN A 354 -19.33 -1.22 -20.04
CA GLN A 354 -19.98 -1.60 -18.77
C GLN A 354 -20.73 -0.41 -18.18
N LEU A 355 -21.82 -0.68 -17.45
CA LEU A 355 -22.56 0.33 -16.70
C LEU A 355 -21.73 0.77 -15.48
N TYR A 356 -21.67 2.08 -15.24
CA TYR A 356 -21.00 2.70 -14.11
C TYR A 356 -21.88 3.79 -13.48
N ILE A 357 -21.80 3.93 -12.15
CA ILE A 357 -22.58 4.87 -11.35
C ILE A 357 -21.62 5.84 -10.65
N THR A 358 -21.87 7.16 -10.73
CA THR A 358 -21.01 8.14 -10.04
C THR A 358 -21.15 8.08 -8.51
N PRO A 359 -20.07 8.33 -7.75
CA PRO A 359 -20.10 8.33 -6.28
C PRO A 359 -20.75 9.62 -5.77
N SER A 360 -22.07 9.66 -5.80
CA SER A 360 -22.85 10.85 -5.44
C SER A 360 -22.71 11.23 -3.96
N GLY A 361 -22.42 12.51 -3.68
CA GLY A 361 -22.13 12.99 -2.33
C GLY A 361 -20.76 12.57 -1.78
N TRP A 362 -19.81 12.21 -2.65
CA TRP A 362 -18.42 11.96 -2.29
C TRP A 362 -17.49 13.01 -2.91
N THR A 363 -16.38 13.32 -2.24
CA THR A 363 -15.27 14.10 -2.81
C THR A 363 -14.11 13.18 -3.13
N ARG A 364 -13.56 13.33 -4.34
CA ARG A 364 -12.32 12.67 -4.76
C ARG A 364 -11.14 13.60 -4.59
N TYR A 365 -10.09 13.08 -3.96
CA TYR A 365 -8.74 13.61 -4.08
C TYR A 365 -7.99 12.78 -5.13
N GLY A 366 -7.56 13.45 -6.20
CA GLY A 366 -6.91 12.81 -7.34
C GLY A 366 -5.51 12.33 -6.98
N PHE A 367 -5.08 11.21 -7.57
CA PHE A 367 -3.71 10.74 -7.41
C PHE A 367 -2.82 11.14 -8.60
N LYS A 368 -1.54 11.35 -8.34
CA LYS A 368 -0.49 11.69 -9.31
C LYS A 368 -0.08 10.46 -10.13
N VAL A 369 -0.88 10.14 -11.14
CA VAL A 369 -0.79 8.89 -11.92
C VAL A 369 -0.37 9.06 -13.39
N LEU A 370 -0.36 10.29 -13.91
CA LEU A 370 0.08 10.57 -15.28
C LEU A 370 1.57 10.25 -15.44
N GLY A 371 1.94 9.58 -16.52
CA GLY A 371 3.31 9.11 -16.77
C GLY A 371 3.79 7.96 -15.87
N LYS A 372 3.01 7.53 -14.85
CA LYS A 372 3.38 6.41 -13.97
C LYS A 372 3.33 5.05 -14.68
N TYR A 373 2.57 4.95 -15.77
CA TYR A 373 2.36 3.72 -16.54
C TYR A 373 2.80 3.91 -18.00
N LYS A 374 2.99 2.80 -18.74
CA LYS A 374 3.48 2.78 -20.14
C LYS A 374 2.75 3.74 -21.10
N HIS A 375 1.50 4.11 -20.80
CA HIS A 375 0.73 5.15 -21.48
C HIS A 375 -0.45 5.57 -20.58
N ASP A 376 -1.00 6.78 -20.78
CA ASP A 376 -2.11 7.30 -19.97
C ASP A 376 -3.51 7.07 -20.57
N TYR A 377 -3.60 6.40 -21.72
CA TYR A 377 -4.85 6.08 -22.43
C TYR A 377 -5.95 5.39 -21.61
N TRP A 378 -5.59 4.76 -20.49
CA TRP A 378 -6.51 4.12 -19.55
C TRP A 378 -7.36 5.15 -18.78
N LEU A 379 -6.83 6.36 -18.55
CA LEU A 379 -7.41 7.44 -17.74
C LEU A 379 -8.11 8.52 -18.58
N HIS A 380 -8.10 8.41 -19.91
CA HIS A 380 -8.74 9.37 -20.80
C HIS A 380 -10.25 9.59 -20.48
N PRO A 381 -10.83 10.71 -20.98
CA PRO A 381 -12.28 10.86 -21.06
C PRO A 381 -12.92 9.65 -21.73
N PHE A 382 -14.21 9.39 -21.44
CA PHE A 382 -14.95 8.24 -21.97
C PHE A 382 -14.94 8.18 -23.52
N GLU A 383 -15.33 7.04 -24.09
CA GLU A 383 -15.33 6.74 -25.54
C GLU A 383 -13.96 6.53 -26.22
N HIS A 384 -12.84 6.95 -25.61
CA HIS A 384 -11.50 6.61 -26.15
C HIS A 384 -11.30 5.07 -26.28
N PRO A 385 -10.87 4.52 -27.44
CA PRO A 385 -10.87 3.06 -27.68
C PRO A 385 -9.98 2.20 -26.77
N LYS A 386 -9.04 2.81 -26.03
CA LYS A 386 -8.17 2.13 -25.05
C LYS A 386 -8.52 2.47 -23.60
N ASN A 387 -9.71 3.04 -23.37
CA ASN A 387 -10.18 3.32 -22.03
C ASN A 387 -10.31 2.07 -21.19
N TRP A 388 -9.91 2.21 -19.93
CA TRP A 388 -10.21 1.24 -18.90
C TRP A 388 -11.59 1.53 -18.31
N PHE A 389 -12.22 0.53 -17.71
CA PHE A 389 -13.41 0.75 -16.91
C PHE A 389 -13.11 1.62 -15.68
N ARG A 390 -14.15 1.95 -14.92
CA ARG A 390 -14.09 2.72 -13.67
C ARG A 390 -14.90 1.95 -12.63
N ALA A 391 -14.36 1.85 -11.43
CA ALA A 391 -14.96 1.12 -10.33
C ALA A 391 -14.52 1.72 -8.99
N PHE A 392 -14.98 1.10 -7.92
CA PHE A 392 -14.73 1.45 -6.52
C PHE A 392 -14.19 0.25 -5.76
N HIS A 393 -13.19 0.46 -4.91
CA HIS A 393 -12.63 -0.57 -4.03
C HIS A 393 -12.67 -0.09 -2.58
N GLY A 394 -13.42 -0.81 -1.75
CA GLY A 394 -13.58 -0.48 -0.33
C GLY A 394 -12.31 -0.75 0.49
N THR A 395 -12.11 0.03 1.56
CA THR A 395 -10.90 0.00 2.41
C THR A 395 -11.10 -0.71 3.76
N GLY A 396 -12.35 -1.01 4.12
CA GLY A 396 -12.77 -1.30 5.49
C GLY A 396 -12.94 -2.77 5.84
N SER A 397 -13.14 -3.67 4.88
CA SER A 397 -13.47 -5.08 5.19
C SER A 397 -12.34 -6.08 4.92
N ALA A 398 -11.16 -5.59 4.51
CA ALA A 398 -9.94 -6.37 4.46
C ALA A 398 -9.52 -6.82 5.88
N GLN A 399 -9.19 -8.10 6.05
CA GLN A 399 -8.62 -8.70 7.26
C GLN A 399 -7.43 -9.60 6.88
N SER A 400 -6.48 -9.84 7.79
CA SER A 400 -5.27 -10.64 7.50
C SER A 400 -5.56 -12.06 7.02
N GLN A 401 -6.67 -12.67 7.45
CA GLN A 401 -7.13 -13.98 6.98
C GLN A 401 -7.38 -14.02 5.47
N ASP A 402 -7.75 -12.89 4.86
CA ASP A 402 -7.97 -12.72 3.42
C ASP A 402 -6.63 -12.68 2.64
N PHE A 403 -5.51 -12.65 3.36
CA PHE A 403 -4.14 -12.55 2.83
C PHE A 403 -3.16 -13.56 3.46
N GLY A 404 -3.59 -14.64 4.11
CA GLY A 404 -2.67 -15.62 4.76
C GLY A 404 -2.29 -16.85 3.91
N ASP A 405 -1.60 -17.84 4.51
CA ASP A 405 -1.94 -19.26 4.29
C ASP A 405 -3.00 -19.72 5.33
N LYS A 406 -3.70 -20.85 5.14
CA LYS A 406 -4.77 -21.35 6.05
C LYS A 406 -4.19 -21.95 7.34
N SER A 407 -2.87 -22.11 7.39
CA SER A 407 -2.08 -22.72 8.45
C SER A 407 -1.46 -21.70 9.43
N GLN A 408 -1.49 -20.41 9.10
CA GLN A 408 -0.91 -19.33 9.90
C GLN A 408 -1.95 -18.69 10.83
N LEU A 409 -1.50 -18.16 11.97
CA LEU A 409 -2.34 -17.41 12.90
C LEU A 409 -2.44 -15.92 12.48
N PHE A 410 -3.28 -15.17 13.18
CA PHE A 410 -3.87 -13.95 12.63
C PHE A 410 -3.30 -12.65 13.22
N ASP A 411 -3.17 -11.63 12.37
CA ASP A 411 -2.79 -10.26 12.71
C ASP A 411 -3.75 -9.29 12.01
N THR A 412 -4.95 -9.11 12.58
CA THR A 412 -6.06 -8.35 11.96
C THR A 412 -5.82 -6.84 11.87
N GLN A 413 -4.66 -6.34 12.29
CA GLN A 413 -4.44 -4.95 12.70
C GLN A 413 -4.01 -4.00 11.56
N TYR A 414 -3.58 -4.53 10.41
CA TYR A 414 -2.88 -3.74 9.38
C TYR A 414 -3.59 -3.62 8.02
N ALA A 415 -4.66 -4.40 7.78
CA ALA A 415 -5.17 -4.63 6.42
C ALA A 415 -5.80 -3.38 5.73
N SER A 416 -6.30 -2.40 6.47
CA SER A 416 -6.76 -1.10 5.91
C SER A 416 -5.59 -0.16 5.60
N VAL A 417 -4.48 -0.28 6.34
CA VAL A 417 -3.26 0.51 6.20
C VAL A 417 -2.46 0.04 4.98
N ASP A 418 -2.30 -1.28 4.87
CA ASP A 418 -1.70 -1.96 3.72
C ASP A 418 -2.47 -1.64 2.44
N ALA A 419 -3.79 -1.44 2.49
CA ALA A 419 -4.59 -1.05 1.34
C ALA A 419 -4.20 0.33 0.80
N LEU A 420 -4.59 1.43 1.44
CA LEU A 420 -4.56 2.76 0.81
C LEU A 420 -3.16 3.22 0.35
N SER A 421 -2.12 3.03 1.17
CA SER A 421 -0.77 3.51 0.85
C SER A 421 -0.06 2.61 -0.16
N SER A 422 -0.13 1.27 0.00
CA SER A 422 0.54 0.36 -0.94
C SER A 422 -0.21 0.25 -2.28
N ILE A 423 -1.55 0.32 -2.30
CA ILE A 423 -2.31 0.27 -3.55
C ILE A 423 -1.91 1.42 -4.48
N PHE A 424 -1.77 2.66 -3.98
CA PHE A 424 -1.26 3.75 -4.82
C PHE A 424 0.19 3.52 -5.27
N LYS A 425 1.07 3.12 -4.34
CA LYS A 425 2.51 3.00 -4.60
C LYS A 425 2.87 1.75 -5.44
N THR A 426 2.62 0.56 -4.91
CA THR A 426 2.96 -0.77 -5.48
C THR A 426 1.85 -1.43 -6.30
N GLY A 427 0.61 -0.96 -6.22
CA GLY A 427 -0.55 -1.63 -6.84
C GLY A 427 -1.25 -2.60 -5.89
N PHE A 428 -2.31 -3.26 -6.38
CA PHE A 428 -3.21 -4.08 -5.58
C PHE A 428 -2.62 -5.46 -5.20
N ARG A 429 -3.32 -6.15 -4.29
CA ARG A 429 -3.08 -7.55 -3.90
C ARG A 429 -4.36 -8.37 -4.12
N PRO A 430 -4.31 -9.60 -4.69
CA PRO A 430 -5.50 -10.43 -4.85
C PRO A 430 -6.07 -10.86 -3.50
N ALA A 431 -7.40 -10.83 -3.36
CA ALA A 431 -8.09 -11.40 -2.22
C ALA A 431 -8.07 -12.93 -2.28
N ARG A 432 -7.80 -13.58 -1.15
CA ARG A 432 -7.80 -15.05 -1.01
C ARG A 432 -9.13 -15.62 -0.56
N ALA A 433 -9.84 -14.90 0.31
CA ALA A 433 -11.19 -15.23 0.73
C ALA A 433 -12.16 -14.77 -0.37
N ALA A 434 -12.38 -15.66 -1.34
CA ALA A 434 -12.95 -15.31 -2.63
C ALA A 434 -14.25 -16.07 -2.92
N ALA A 435 -15.39 -15.38 -2.83
CA ALA A 435 -16.69 -15.95 -3.20
C ALA A 435 -16.81 -16.25 -4.70
N PHE A 436 -16.03 -15.55 -5.53
CA PHE A 436 -16.08 -15.61 -7.00
C PHE A 436 -14.69 -15.77 -7.64
N GLY A 437 -13.78 -16.48 -6.98
CA GLY A 437 -12.42 -16.73 -7.49
C GLY A 437 -11.37 -15.67 -7.09
N PRO A 438 -10.08 -16.04 -7.09
CA PRO A 438 -9.00 -15.18 -6.60
C PRO A 438 -8.77 -13.98 -7.52
N GLY A 439 -8.63 -12.79 -6.93
CA GLY A 439 -8.43 -11.54 -7.65
C GLY A 439 -8.72 -10.32 -6.78
N VAL A 440 -8.56 -9.14 -7.34
CA VAL A 440 -8.91 -7.87 -6.68
C VAL A 440 -10.40 -7.58 -6.90
N TYR A 441 -11.15 -7.40 -5.82
CA TYR A 441 -12.59 -7.19 -5.86
C TYR A 441 -12.91 -5.69 -5.94
N CYS A 442 -13.78 -5.30 -6.88
CA CYS A 442 -14.26 -3.93 -7.02
C CYS A 442 -15.70 -3.89 -7.57
N SER A 443 -16.34 -2.72 -7.58
CA SER A 443 -17.71 -2.55 -8.05
C SER A 443 -17.86 -1.33 -8.97
N PRO A 444 -18.68 -1.36 -10.04
CA PRO A 444 -19.09 -0.16 -10.78
C PRO A 444 -20.12 0.70 -10.03
N ASN A 445 -20.68 0.18 -8.93
CA ASN A 445 -21.72 0.80 -8.13
C ASN A 445 -21.10 1.23 -6.78
N PRO A 446 -21.00 2.53 -6.46
CA PRO A 446 -20.33 2.99 -5.25
C PRO A 446 -21.09 2.59 -3.98
N LYS A 447 -22.40 2.33 -4.08
CA LYS A 447 -23.21 1.89 -2.93
C LYS A 447 -22.85 0.47 -2.46
N PHE A 448 -22.29 -0.37 -3.33
CA PHE A 448 -21.89 -1.73 -2.96
C PHE A 448 -20.73 -1.74 -1.92
N PRO A 449 -19.58 -1.08 -2.15
CA PRO A 449 -18.56 -0.96 -1.11
C PRO A 449 -18.98 -0.06 0.06
N GLU A 450 -19.82 0.96 -0.17
CA GLU A 450 -20.32 1.87 0.88
C GLU A 450 -21.10 1.13 1.99
N VAL A 451 -21.87 0.08 1.66
CA VAL A 451 -22.70 -0.66 2.63
C VAL A 451 -21.92 -1.69 3.46
N GLY A 452 -20.81 -2.24 2.95
CA GLY A 452 -20.17 -3.41 3.58
C GLY A 452 -18.65 -3.53 3.44
N TYR A 453 -17.97 -2.56 2.82
CA TYR A 453 -16.53 -2.61 2.54
C TYR A 453 -15.80 -1.31 2.89
N VAL A 454 -16.42 -0.39 3.63
CA VAL A 454 -15.79 0.79 4.24
C VAL A 454 -16.02 0.80 5.76
N ARG A 455 -15.26 1.58 6.53
CA ARG A 455 -15.50 1.80 7.97
C ARG A 455 -15.69 3.29 8.24
N PRO A 456 -16.65 3.69 9.09
CA PRO A 456 -16.73 5.05 9.61
C PRO A 456 -15.48 5.42 10.42
N VAL A 457 -15.11 6.70 10.33
CA VAL A 457 -13.95 7.32 10.96
C VAL A 457 -14.47 8.56 11.70
N PRO A 458 -14.84 8.44 12.98
CA PRO A 458 -15.28 9.60 13.77
C PRO A 458 -14.11 10.55 14.01
N LEU A 459 -14.33 11.85 13.89
CA LEU A 459 -13.36 12.91 14.15
C LEU A 459 -14.03 14.07 14.88
N ASP A 460 -13.35 14.60 15.89
CA ASP A 460 -13.60 15.95 16.37
C ASP A 460 -13.19 16.96 15.28
N THR A 461 -14.08 17.87 14.92
CA THR A 461 -13.85 18.91 13.91
C THR A 461 -14.19 20.29 14.50
N GLN A 462 -13.83 21.36 13.79
CA GLN A 462 -14.25 22.73 14.12
C GLN A 462 -15.79 22.91 14.12
N GLN A 463 -16.52 21.99 13.49
CA GLN A 463 -18.00 21.96 13.43
C GLN A 463 -18.64 20.97 14.42
N GLY A 464 -17.85 20.31 15.29
CA GLY A 464 -18.30 19.25 16.20
C GLY A 464 -17.81 17.85 15.77
N GLU A 465 -18.33 16.79 16.39
CA GLU A 465 -18.02 15.41 15.99
C GLU A 465 -18.70 15.07 14.65
N LYS A 466 -17.92 14.55 13.69
CA LYS A 466 -18.38 14.07 12.39
C LYS A 466 -17.83 12.67 12.11
N SER A 467 -18.54 11.86 11.32
CA SER A 467 -18.02 10.58 10.82
C SER A 467 -17.75 10.64 9.32
N PHE A 468 -16.62 10.05 8.91
CA PHE A 468 -16.21 9.99 7.50
C PHE A 468 -16.00 8.54 7.05
N ILE A 469 -16.23 8.26 5.77
CA ILE A 469 -15.87 6.98 5.12
C ILE A 469 -14.96 7.22 3.93
N CYS A 470 -14.08 6.25 3.65
CA CYS A 470 -13.15 6.30 2.53
C CYS A 470 -13.15 5.04 1.66
N MET A 471 -13.07 5.22 0.35
CA MET A 471 -12.82 4.14 -0.63
C MET A 471 -11.91 4.61 -1.75
N LEU A 472 -11.33 3.70 -2.52
CA LEU A 472 -10.55 4.03 -3.71
C LEU A 472 -11.42 4.13 -4.95
N GLN A 473 -11.15 5.12 -5.80
CA GLN A 473 -11.62 5.12 -7.18
C GLN A 473 -10.55 4.49 -8.08
N VAL A 474 -10.95 3.50 -8.87
CA VAL A 474 -10.05 2.60 -9.57
C VAL A 474 -10.42 2.49 -11.04
N ALA A 475 -9.43 2.28 -11.90
CA ALA A 475 -9.59 1.96 -13.30
C ALA A 475 -9.21 0.49 -13.54
N VAL A 476 -9.94 -0.21 -14.40
CA VAL A 476 -9.81 -1.67 -14.60
C VAL A 476 -9.64 -2.00 -16.08
N ASN A 477 -8.66 -2.83 -16.43
CA ASN A 477 -8.39 -3.26 -17.79
C ASN A 477 -9.56 -4.12 -18.31
N PRO A 478 -10.18 -3.77 -19.46
CA PRO A 478 -11.28 -4.55 -20.03
C PRO A 478 -10.90 -5.98 -20.40
N ASP A 479 -9.61 -6.24 -20.64
CA ASP A 479 -9.08 -7.55 -21.01
C ASP A 479 -8.69 -8.42 -19.78
N GLY A 480 -8.65 -7.83 -18.58
CA GLY A 480 -8.13 -8.46 -17.34
C GLY A 480 -9.16 -8.65 -16.23
N VAL A 481 -10.46 -8.52 -16.53
CA VAL A 481 -11.55 -8.50 -15.53
C VAL A 481 -12.60 -9.58 -15.79
N GLN A 482 -13.14 -10.12 -14.70
CA GLN A 482 -14.25 -11.06 -14.67
C GLN A 482 -15.49 -10.39 -14.05
N PHE A 483 -16.67 -10.76 -14.52
CA PHE A 483 -17.96 -10.20 -14.10
C PHE A 483 -18.87 -11.25 -13.42
N PRO A 484 -18.56 -11.73 -12.20
CA PRO A 484 -19.43 -12.67 -11.48
C PRO A 484 -20.85 -12.16 -11.21
N THR A 485 -21.02 -10.85 -11.00
CA THR A 485 -22.33 -10.19 -10.93
C THR A 485 -22.25 -8.77 -11.53
N ASN A 486 -23.38 -8.12 -11.71
CA ASN A 486 -23.44 -6.72 -12.17
C ASN A 486 -22.73 -5.74 -11.21
N ASP A 487 -22.75 -6.02 -9.91
CA ASP A 487 -22.17 -5.17 -8.86
C ASP A 487 -20.78 -5.64 -8.39
N ILE A 488 -20.32 -6.81 -8.79
CA ILE A 488 -19.06 -7.40 -8.31
C ILE A 488 -18.18 -7.79 -9.49
N TRP A 489 -17.03 -7.13 -9.60
CA TRP A 489 -15.99 -7.40 -10.58
C TRP A 489 -14.76 -7.96 -9.87
N VAL A 490 -14.08 -8.92 -10.51
CA VAL A 490 -12.86 -9.58 -9.99
C VAL A 490 -11.75 -9.43 -11.02
N VAL A 491 -10.59 -8.92 -10.59
CA VAL A 491 -9.42 -8.69 -11.45
C VAL A 491 -8.28 -9.62 -11.02
N PRO A 492 -8.00 -10.73 -11.73
CA PRO A 492 -7.05 -11.75 -11.26
C PRO A 492 -5.59 -11.28 -11.17
N ASP A 493 -5.09 -10.50 -12.15
CA ASP A 493 -3.75 -9.90 -12.11
C ASP A 493 -3.84 -8.44 -11.59
N PRO A 494 -3.19 -8.08 -10.48
CA PRO A 494 -3.18 -6.71 -9.97
C PRO A 494 -2.66 -5.63 -10.93
N LYS A 495 -1.93 -6.00 -11.99
CA LYS A 495 -1.48 -5.05 -13.04
C LYS A 495 -2.64 -4.45 -13.83
N ASP A 496 -3.77 -5.17 -13.87
CA ASP A 496 -4.98 -4.83 -14.62
C ASP A 496 -5.98 -3.97 -13.81
N ILE A 497 -5.59 -3.49 -12.64
CA ILE A 497 -6.37 -2.56 -11.83
C ILE A 497 -5.46 -1.48 -11.22
N ARG A 498 -5.86 -0.21 -11.37
CA ARG A 498 -5.05 0.96 -11.01
C ARG A 498 -5.86 1.96 -10.20
N PRO A 499 -5.39 2.41 -9.02
CA PRO A 499 -6.05 3.51 -8.33
C PRO A 499 -5.76 4.82 -9.05
N TYR A 500 -6.67 5.77 -9.00
CA TYR A 500 -6.42 7.13 -9.48
C TYR A 500 -7.01 8.24 -8.59
N GLY A 501 -7.62 7.87 -7.46
CA GLY A 501 -7.92 8.79 -6.38
C GLY A 501 -8.49 8.07 -5.16
N ILE A 502 -8.48 8.75 -4.02
CA ILE A 502 -9.26 8.37 -2.84
C ILE A 502 -10.56 9.18 -2.85
N LEU A 503 -11.67 8.53 -2.49
CA LEU A 503 -12.96 9.13 -2.25
C LEU A 503 -13.18 9.24 -0.74
N ILE A 504 -13.63 10.40 -0.27
CA ILE A 504 -14.08 10.67 1.10
C ILE A 504 -15.55 11.15 1.07
N LYS A 505 -16.31 10.80 2.11
CA LYS A 505 -17.70 11.25 2.31
C LYS A 505 -18.01 11.33 3.80
N GLU A 506 -18.82 12.30 4.20
CA GLU A 506 -19.42 12.43 5.53
C GLU A 506 -20.68 11.56 5.66
N VAL A 507 -20.90 10.93 6.83
CA VAL A 507 -21.98 9.96 7.10
C VAL A 507 -22.57 10.07 8.50
#